data_AF-A0A350FZN2-F1
#
_entry.id   AF-A0A350FZN2-F1
#
_cell.length_a   1.000
_cell.length_b   1.000
_cell.length_c   1.000
_cell.angle_alpha   90.00
_cell.angle_beta   90.00
_cell.angle_gamma   90.00
#
_symmetry.space_group_name_H-M   'P 1'
#
loop_
_entity.id
_entity.type
_entity.pdbx_description
1 polymer ?
#
loop_
_entity_poly.entity_id
_entity_poly.type
_entity_poly.pdbx_seq_one_letter_code
_entity_poly.pdbx_strand_id
1 'polypeptide(L)'
;LALANSFATALEATALFIFMRRRLNGIAGKQIVRGFIQASTATLAMIVVLFFWFNFKAVIPPWIFVLGGITVGGSVYLLAAVILGVPEIRLLTQSIQRRIQRT
;
A
#
# COMPACT_ATOMS: atom_id res chain seq x y z
N LEU A 1 -24.39 7.36 -0.93
CA LEU A 1 -24.30 5.89 -0.78
C LEU A 1 -22.86 5.38 -0.68
N ALA A 2 -21.94 5.73 -1.60
CA ALA A 2 -20.57 5.19 -1.60
C ALA A 2 -19.76 5.49 -0.32
N LEU A 3 -19.80 6.73 0.19
CA LEU A 3 -19.08 7.09 1.42
C LEU A 3 -19.60 6.36 2.66
N ALA A 4 -20.91 6.27 2.83
CA ALA A 4 -21.52 5.57 3.97
C ALA A 4 -21.17 4.07 3.96
N ASN A 5 -21.13 3.45 2.78
CA ASN A 5 -20.76 2.05 2.63
C ASN A 5 -19.28 1.81 2.93
N SER A 6 -18.37 2.60 2.34
CA SER A 6 -16.94 2.49 2.63
C SER A 6 -16.61 2.82 4.09
N PHE A 7 -17.36 3.72 4.71
CA PHE A 7 -17.21 4.05 6.14
C PHE A 7 -17.66 2.89 7.03
N ALA A 8 -18.78 2.24 6.71
CA ALA A 8 -19.24 1.04 7.41
C ALA A 8 -18.19 -0.09 7.31
N THR A 9 -17.64 -0.34 6.12
CA THR A 9 -16.56 -1.33 5.95
C THR A 9 -15.29 -0.97 6.73
N ALA A 10 -14.92 0.32 6.77
CA ALA A 10 -13.77 0.76 7.55
C ALA A 10 -13.99 0.56 9.06
N LEU A 11 -15.20 0.87 9.56
CA LEU A 11 -15.57 0.67 10.95
C LEU A 11 -15.62 -0.83 11.30
N GLU A 12 -16.19 -1.64 10.42
CA GLU A 12 -16.28 -3.10 10.57
C GLU A 12 -14.89 -3.74 10.62
N ALA A 13 -14.00 -3.38 9.68
CA ALA A 13 -12.62 -3.83 9.68
C ALA A 13 -11.88 -3.41 10.95
N THR A 14 -12.11 -2.19 11.44
CA THR A 14 -11.51 -1.69 12.69
C THR A 14 -12.03 -2.45 13.91
N ALA A 15 -13.33 -2.72 13.99
CA ALA A 15 -13.95 -3.47 15.07
C ALA A 15 -13.42 -4.91 15.12
N LEU A 16 -13.37 -5.60 13.97
CA LEU A 16 -12.77 -6.94 13.83
C LEU A 16 -11.30 -6.93 14.24
N PHE A 17 -10.54 -5.92 13.81
CA PHE A 17 -9.13 -5.79 14.17
C PHE A 17 -8.92 -5.64 15.68
N ILE A 18 -9.71 -4.79 16.35
CA ILE A 18 -9.65 -4.61 17.82
C ILE A 18 -10.02 -5.93 18.53
N PHE A 19 -11.04 -6.62 18.05
CA PHE A 19 -11.47 -7.90 18.61
C PHE A 19 -10.39 -8.98 18.45
N MET A 20 -9.81 -9.12 17.26
CA MET A 20 -8.68 -10.03 17.01
C MET A 20 -7.45 -9.67 17.87
N ARG A 21 -7.17 -8.37 18.06
CA ARG A 21 -6.04 -7.91 18.87
C ARG A 21 -6.17 -8.34 20.33
N ARG A 22 -7.39 -8.36 20.90
CA ARG A 22 -7.65 -8.89 22.24
C ARG A 22 -7.42 -10.40 22.33
N ARG A 23 -7.68 -11.14 21.25
CA ARG A 23 -7.52 -12.61 21.20
C ARG A 23 -6.08 -13.07 20.95
N LEU A 24 -5.25 -12.28 20.26
CA LEU A 24 -3.89 -12.65 19.81
C LEU A 24 -2.74 -12.27 20.76
N ASN A 25 -3.03 -11.86 22.00
CA ASN A 25 -2.02 -11.58 23.04
C ASN A 25 -0.82 -10.71 22.57
N GLY A 26 -1.10 -9.70 21.72
CA GLY A 26 -0.14 -8.64 21.38
C GLY A 26 0.95 -8.98 20.35
N ILE A 27 0.97 -10.19 19.77
CA ILE A 27 2.14 -10.72 19.03
C ILE A 27 2.51 -9.95 17.75
N ALA A 28 1.58 -9.22 17.12
CA ALA A 28 1.84 -8.56 15.83
C ALA A 28 1.74 -7.01 15.83
N GLY A 29 1.37 -6.37 16.95
CA GLY A 29 0.98 -4.95 16.95
C GLY A 29 2.04 -3.98 16.45
N LYS A 30 3.30 -4.12 16.91
CA LYS A 30 4.42 -3.25 16.48
C LYS A 30 4.76 -3.40 14.99
N GLN A 31 4.71 -4.63 14.46
CA GLN A 31 5.03 -4.88 13.06
C GLN A 31 3.93 -4.35 12.14
N ILE A 32 2.66 -4.51 12.52
CA ILE A 32 1.51 -3.99 11.78
C ILE A 32 1.53 -2.46 11.74
N VAL A 33 1.76 -1.80 12.88
CA VAL A 33 1.84 -0.33 12.94
C VAL A 33 3.02 0.18 12.12
N ARG A 34 4.18 -0.50 12.17
CA ARG A 34 5.34 -0.13 11.35
C ARG A 34 5.06 -0.28 9.85
N GLY A 35 4.44 -1.38 9.43
CA GLY A 35 4.02 -1.59 8.05
C GLY A 35 3.02 -0.52 7.59
N PHE A 36 2.03 -0.21 8.42
CA PHE A 36 1.05 0.85 8.16
C PHE A 36 1.70 2.22 7.96
N ILE A 37 2.64 2.60 8.84
CA ILE A 37 3.35 3.88 8.72
C ILE A 37 4.18 3.90 7.43
N GLN A 38 4.96 2.86 7.15
CA GLN A 38 5.80 2.82 5.95
C GLN A 38 4.96 2.82 4.66
N ALA A 39 3.86 2.06 4.62
CA ALA A 39 2.92 2.07 3.51
C ALA A 39 2.26 3.44 3.32
N SER A 40 1.89 4.11 4.42
CA SER A 40 1.35 5.48 4.38
C SER A 40 2.38 6.46 3.83
N THR A 41 3.65 6.38 4.24
CA THR A 41 4.74 7.22 3.71
C THR A 41 4.99 6.95 2.23
N ALA A 42 5.01 5.69 1.79
CA ALA A 42 5.15 5.33 0.38
C ALA A 42 3.98 5.87 -0.45
N THR A 43 2.76 5.80 0.09
CA THR A 43 1.57 6.35 -0.54
C THR A 43 1.66 7.87 -0.66
N LEU A 44 2.13 8.58 0.38
CA LEU A 44 2.35 10.03 0.32
C LEU A 44 3.38 10.41 -0.76
N ALA A 45 4.48 9.67 -0.85
CA ALA A 45 5.49 9.88 -1.90
C ALA A 45 4.87 9.70 -3.31
N MET A 46 4.06 8.66 -3.49
CA MET A 46 3.32 8.43 -4.74
C MET A 46 2.36 9.59 -5.05
N ILE A 47 1.61 10.07 -4.06
CA ILE A 47 0.67 11.20 -4.23
C ILE A 47 1.42 12.44 -4.73
N VAL A 48 2.57 12.77 -4.14
CA VAL A 48 3.37 13.92 -4.57
C VAL A 48 3.80 13.78 -6.02
N VAL A 49 4.33 12.62 -6.44
CA VAL A 49 4.75 12.40 -7.83
C VAL A 49 3.57 12.46 -8.79
N LEU A 50 2.42 11.89 -8.44
CA LEU A 50 1.22 11.98 -9.26
C LEU A 50 0.70 13.42 -9.34
N PHE A 51 0.85 14.23 -8.29
CA PHE A 51 0.50 15.65 -8.32
C PHE A 51 1.32 16.41 -9.38
N PHE A 52 2.62 16.12 -9.47
CA PHE A 52 3.46 16.62 -10.57
C PHE A 52 2.99 16.06 -11.92
N TRP A 53 2.66 14.77 -12.00
CA TRP A 53 2.12 14.14 -13.23
C TRP A 53 0.86 14.82 -13.75
N PHE A 54 -0.05 15.28 -12.87
CA PHE A 54 -1.27 15.98 -13.25
C PHE A 54 -1.04 17.28 -14.04
N ASN A 55 0.13 17.92 -13.93
CA ASN A 55 0.46 19.10 -14.72
C ASN A 55 0.58 18.80 -16.23
N PHE A 56 0.86 17.55 -16.59
CA PHE A 56 0.98 17.12 -17.99
C PHE A 56 -0.36 16.74 -18.63
N LYS A 57 -1.47 16.83 -17.87
CA LYS A 57 -2.81 16.44 -18.34
C LYS A 57 -3.28 17.26 -19.55
N ALA A 58 -2.84 18.50 -19.68
CA ALA A 58 -3.21 19.38 -20.80
C ALA A 58 -2.46 19.08 -22.11
N VAL A 59 -1.35 18.34 -22.05
CA VAL A 59 -0.44 18.14 -23.20
C VAL A 59 -0.61 16.76 -23.84
N ILE A 60 -1.11 15.78 -23.09
CA ILE A 60 -1.07 14.35 -23.47
C ILE A 60 -2.49 13.80 -23.69
N PRO A 61 -2.73 12.94 -24.70
CA PRO A 61 -4.00 12.27 -24.89
C PRO A 61 -4.46 11.51 -23.63
N PRO A 62 -5.78 11.47 -23.32
CA PRO A 62 -6.29 10.92 -22.07
C PRO A 62 -5.87 9.47 -21.78
N TRP A 63 -5.81 8.62 -22.82
CA TRP A 63 -5.42 7.22 -22.69
C TRP A 63 -3.95 7.04 -22.29
N ILE A 64 -3.05 7.84 -22.87
CA ILE A 64 -1.62 7.81 -22.56
C ILE A 64 -1.37 8.42 -21.18
N PHE A 65 -2.10 9.48 -20.82
CA PHE A 65 -2.02 10.07 -19.49
C PHE A 65 -2.38 9.06 -18.39
N VAL A 66 -3.43 8.26 -18.60
CA VAL A 66 -3.87 7.22 -17.67
C VAL A 66 -2.86 6.08 -17.59
N LEU A 67 -2.43 5.52 -18.72
CA LEU A 67 -1.45 4.43 -18.74
C LEU A 67 -0.10 4.87 -18.14
N GLY A 68 0.39 6.06 -18.51
CA GLY A 68 1.61 6.62 -17.94
C GLY A 68 1.50 6.85 -16.44
N GLY A 69 0.36 7.41 -15.97
CA GLY A 69 0.11 7.64 -14.55
C GLY A 69 0.05 6.36 -13.72
N ILE A 70 -0.59 5.30 -14.23
CA ILE A 70 -0.61 3.97 -13.58
C ILE A 70 0.80 3.42 -13.47
N THR A 71 1.56 3.47 -14.56
CA THR A 71 2.92 2.92 -14.61
C THR A 71 3.88 3.68 -13.69
N VAL A 72 3.83 5.02 -13.72
CA VAL A 72 4.65 5.89 -12.87
C VAL A 72 4.26 5.75 -11.40
N GLY A 73 2.96 5.84 -11.08
CA GLY A 73 2.47 5.71 -9.71
C GLY A 73 2.83 4.35 -9.10
N GLY A 74 2.59 3.27 -9.84
CA GLY A 74 2.96 1.91 -9.42
C GLY A 74 4.47 1.75 -9.19
N SER A 75 5.29 2.28 -10.10
CA SER A 75 6.75 2.21 -9.98
C SER A 75 7.26 3.00 -8.77
N VAL A 76 6.75 4.22 -8.54
CA VAL A 76 7.13 5.05 -7.40
C VAL A 76 6.71 4.40 -6.08
N TYR A 77 5.50 3.84 -6.01
CA TYR A 77 5.05 3.12 -4.83
C TYR A 77 5.93 1.90 -4.54
N LEU A 78 6.26 1.09 -5.55
CA LEU A 78 7.14 -0.06 -5.39
C LEU A 78 8.54 0.36 -4.95
N LEU A 79 9.13 1.38 -5.58
CA LEU A 79 10.45 1.89 -5.21
C LEU A 79 10.45 2.43 -3.77
N ALA A 80 9.44 3.22 -3.40
CA ALA A 80 9.29 3.72 -2.04
C ALA A 80 9.12 2.56 -1.04
N ALA A 81 8.29 1.56 -1.34
CA ALA A 81 8.10 0.39 -0.49
C ALA A 81 9.39 -0.44 -0.32
N VAL A 82 10.18 -0.57 -1.39
CA VAL A 82 11.50 -1.25 -1.34
C VAL A 82 12.50 -0.43 -0.52
N ILE A 83 12.62 0.88 -0.77
CA ILE A 83 13.54 1.77 -0.05
C ILE A 83 13.19 1.86 1.44
N LEU A 84 11.91 1.98 1.79
CA LEU A 84 11.47 2.01 3.18
C LEU A 84 11.63 0.65 3.90
N GLY A 85 11.99 -0.41 3.17
CA GLY A 85 12.19 -1.74 3.74
C GLY A 85 10.93 -2.24 4.42
N VAL A 86 9.77 -2.07 3.77
CA VAL A 86 8.48 -2.48 4.31
C VAL A 86 8.54 -3.97 4.63
N PRO A 87 8.13 -4.41 5.84
CA PRO A 87 8.18 -5.82 6.24
C PRO A 87 7.43 -6.72 5.26
N GLU A 88 6.44 -6.21 4.53
CA GLU A 88 5.76 -6.92 3.43
C GLU A 88 6.70 -7.36 2.31
N ILE A 89 7.67 -6.53 1.87
CA ILE A 89 8.66 -6.93 0.86
C ILE A 89 9.55 -8.07 1.41
N ARG A 90 9.90 -8.01 2.69
CA ARG A 90 10.66 -9.08 3.37
C ARG A 90 9.84 -10.37 3.48
N LEU A 91 8.54 -10.29 3.77
CA LEU A 91 7.66 -11.46 3.83
C LEU A 91 7.41 -12.07 2.45
N LEU A 92 7.26 -11.25 1.42
CA LEU A 92 7.15 -11.67 0.02
C LEU A 92 8.42 -12.38 -0.45
N THR A 93 9.60 -11.77 -0.25
CA THR A 93 10.89 -12.38 -0.63
C THR A 93 11.17 -13.67 0.13
N GLN A 94 10.85 -13.74 1.44
CA GLN A 94 10.95 -14.98 2.22
C GLN A 94 9.95 -16.05 1.76
N SER A 95 8.74 -15.67 1.35
CA SER A 95 7.74 -16.62 0.84
C SER A 95 8.11 -17.17 -0.53
N ILE A 96 8.70 -16.33 -1.39
CA ILE A 96 9.23 -16.73 -2.70
C ILE A 96 10.44 -17.65 -2.51
N GLN A 97 11.41 -17.29 -1.64
CA GLN A 97 12.56 -18.17 -1.32
C GLN A 97 12.11 -19.52 -0.76
N ARG A 98 11.10 -19.54 0.12
CA ARG A 98 10.55 -20.79 0.68
C ARG A 98 9.83 -21.66 -0.34
N ARG A 99 9.20 -21.07 -1.36
CA ARG A 99 8.60 -21.82 -2.47
C ARG A 99 9.66 -22.38 -3.41
N ILE A 100 10.70 -21.60 -3.71
CA ILE A 100 11.80 -22.03 -4.58
C ILE A 100 12.67 -23.11 -3.92
N GLN A 101 12.90 -23.06 -2.60
CA GLN A 101 13.61 -24.13 -1.88
C GLN A 101 12.79 -25.41 -1.67
N ARG A 102 11.48 -25.40 -1.96
CA ARG A 102 10.60 -26.56 -1.86
C ARG A 102 10.31 -27.23 -3.21
N THR A 103 10.88 -26.72 -4.30
CA THR A 103 10.80 -27.32 -5.63
C THR A 103 12.17 -27.90 -5.96
#